data_AF-A0A813D9L2-F1
#
_entry.id   AF-A0A813D9L2-F1
#
_cell.length_a   1.000
_cell.length_b   1.000
_cell.length_c   1.000
_cell.angle_alpha   90.00
_cell.angle_beta   90.00
_cell.angle_gamma   90.00
#
_symmetry.space_group_name_H-M   'P 1'
#
loop_
_entity.id
_entity.type
_entity.pdbx_description
1 polymer ?
#
loop_
_entity_poly.entity_id
_entity_poly.type
_entity_poly.pdbx_seq_one_letter_code
_entity_poly.pdbx_strand_id
1 'polypeptide(L)'
;MLRELRRNSKTFMSAHSDWVKNSGVQHSDRAVHEHRTLSKILELLTCCDQVALTNLAGAEVAVKRRMLIEQAYQGRPDAPRWDGAEYLMGYKDSEDGRYIDPEAVKYQASKLKEDSQIMKESRLKREEDAAKQGPKGGAPAAEKK
;
A
#
# COMPACT_ATOMS: atom_id res chain seq x y z
N MET A 1 -5.91 -5.44 13.45
CA MET A 1 -6.71 -4.58 14.35
C MET A 1 -7.78 -5.35 15.14
N LEU A 2 -8.83 -5.93 14.52
CA LEU A 2 -9.89 -6.64 15.25
C LEU A 2 -9.37 -7.76 16.18
N ARG A 3 -8.38 -8.52 15.70
CA ARG A 3 -7.69 -9.55 16.51
C ARG A 3 -6.99 -8.95 17.72
N GLU A 4 -6.35 -7.78 17.57
CA GLU A 4 -5.65 -7.09 18.66
C GLU A 4 -6.63 -6.52 19.70
N LEU A 5 -7.74 -5.93 19.25
CA LEU A 5 -8.81 -5.47 20.16
C LEU A 5 -9.37 -6.63 20.98
N ARG A 6 -9.66 -7.77 20.33
CA ARG A 6 -10.12 -8.99 21.01
C ARG A 6 -9.07 -9.51 22.00
N ARG A 7 -7.80 -9.57 21.60
CA ARG A 7 -6.69 -10.03 22.46
C ARG A 7 -6.57 -9.21 23.74
N ASN A 8 -6.82 -7.90 23.63
CA ASN A 8 -6.76 -6.97 24.75
C ASN A 8 -8.10 -6.81 25.49
N SER A 9 -9.12 -7.60 25.15
CA SER A 9 -10.48 -7.49 25.70
C SER A 9 -11.07 -6.07 25.59
N LYS A 10 -10.82 -5.40 24.46
CA LYS A 10 -11.26 -4.03 24.17
C LYS A 10 -12.30 -4.00 23.06
N THR A 11 -13.21 -3.04 23.15
CA THR A 11 -14.10 -2.66 22.05
C THR A 11 -13.53 -1.48 21.26
N PHE A 12 -14.18 -1.09 20.16
CA PHE A 12 -13.73 0.06 19.38
C PHE A 12 -13.87 1.36 20.18
N MET A 13 -14.95 1.48 20.95
CA MET A 13 -15.21 2.61 21.82
C MET A 13 -14.25 2.66 23.01
N SER A 14 -13.94 1.52 23.64
CA SER A 14 -12.94 1.53 24.72
C SER A 14 -11.56 1.90 24.20
N ALA A 15 -11.18 1.42 23.01
CA ALA A 15 -9.94 1.81 22.36
C ALA A 15 -9.92 3.30 21.97
N HIS A 16 -11.05 3.90 21.58
CA HIS A 16 -11.15 5.35 21.38
C HIS A 16 -10.91 6.13 22.68
N SER A 17 -11.54 5.73 23.78
CA SER A 17 -11.32 6.35 25.09
C SER A 17 -9.86 6.28 25.51
N ASP A 18 -9.22 5.13 25.31
CA ASP A 18 -7.79 4.97 25.58
C ASP A 18 -6.91 5.87 24.72
N TRP A 19 -7.20 5.95 23.41
CA TRP A 19 -6.43 6.80 22.52
C TRP A 19 -6.56 8.27 22.93
N VAL A 20 -7.77 8.78 23.16
CA VAL A 20 -7.98 10.17 23.59
C VAL A 20 -7.24 10.48 24.89
N LYS A 21 -7.23 9.54 25.84
CA LYS A 21 -6.52 9.70 27.12
C LYS A 21 -5.01 9.77 26.96
N ASN A 22 -4.44 9.01 26.01
CA ASN A 22 -3.00 8.80 25.90
C ASN A 22 -2.33 9.59 24.77
N SER A 23 -3.09 10.09 23.79
CA SER A 23 -2.54 10.71 22.59
C SER A 23 -2.10 12.17 22.80
N GLY A 24 -2.55 12.83 23.87
CA GLY A 24 -2.30 14.26 24.10
C GLY A 24 -3.08 15.19 23.17
N VAL A 25 -3.99 14.66 22.35
CA VAL A 25 -4.83 15.46 21.45
C VAL A 25 -5.88 16.20 22.27
N GLN A 26 -6.14 17.46 21.92
CA GLN A 26 -7.19 18.25 22.58
C GLN A 26 -8.56 17.61 22.38
N HIS A 27 -9.37 17.54 23.43
CA HIS A 27 -10.70 16.91 23.37
C HIS A 27 -11.65 17.55 22.35
N SER A 28 -11.48 18.85 22.06
CA SER A 28 -12.25 19.61 21.08
C SER A 28 -11.71 19.49 19.65
N ASP A 29 -10.60 18.77 19.44
CA ASP A 29 -10.06 18.57 18.10
C ASP A 29 -11.03 17.74 17.25
N ARG A 30 -11.22 18.16 15.99
CA ARG A 30 -12.03 17.46 15.00
C ARG A 30 -11.67 15.97 14.88
N ALA A 31 -10.40 15.62 15.01
CA ALA A 31 -9.91 14.24 14.91
C ALA A 31 -10.46 13.35 16.03
N VAL A 32 -10.71 13.92 17.22
CA VAL A 32 -11.36 13.19 18.32
C VAL A 32 -12.80 12.85 17.95
N HIS A 33 -13.54 13.78 17.37
CA HIS A 33 -14.92 13.56 16.92
C HIS A 33 -15.00 12.58 15.74
N GLU A 34 -14.09 12.69 14.77
CA GLU A 34 -13.99 11.77 13.64
C GLU A 34 -13.65 10.35 14.12
N HIS A 35 -12.61 10.21 14.94
CA HIS A 35 -12.20 8.92 15.50
C HIS A 35 -13.31 8.28 16.35
N ARG A 36 -14.06 9.08 17.12
CA ARG A 36 -15.23 8.61 17.89
C ARG A 36 -16.30 8.05 16.95
N THR A 37 -16.65 8.80 15.91
CA THR A 37 -17.67 8.42 14.94
C THR A 37 -17.30 7.11 14.25
N LEU A 38 -16.07 6.99 13.75
CA LEU A 38 -15.56 5.76 13.13
C LEU A 38 -15.59 4.58 14.11
N SER A 39 -15.17 4.79 15.35
CA SER A 39 -15.19 3.76 16.39
C SER A 39 -16.62 3.31 16.71
N LYS A 40 -17.58 4.25 16.77
CA LYS A 40 -18.98 3.94 17.01
C LYS A 40 -19.62 3.18 15.85
N ILE A 41 -19.34 3.55 14.61
CA ILE A 41 -19.79 2.82 13.42
C ILE A 41 -19.29 1.37 13.47
N LEU A 42 -17.98 1.17 13.69
CA LEU A 42 -17.39 -0.17 13.75
C LEU A 42 -17.93 -1.01 14.91
N GLU A 43 -18.20 -0.38 16.07
CA GLU A 43 -18.85 -1.02 17.21
C GLU A 43 -20.26 -1.51 16.86
N LEU A 44 -21.09 -0.66 16.24
CA LEU A 44 -22.45 -1.01 15.85
C LEU A 44 -22.47 -2.12 14.81
N LEU A 45 -21.61 -2.02 13.79
CA LEU A 45 -21.47 -3.08 12.79
C LEU A 45 -21.07 -4.42 13.42
N THR A 46 -20.28 -4.42 14.49
CA THR A 46 -19.84 -5.65 15.17
C THR A 46 -20.89 -6.19 16.14
N CYS A 47 -21.49 -5.32 16.96
CA CYS A 47 -22.31 -5.73 18.11
C CYS A 47 -23.82 -5.75 17.80
N CYS A 48 -24.29 -4.85 16.92
CA CYS A 48 -25.70 -4.74 16.55
C CYS A 48 -25.97 -5.46 15.23
N ASP A 49 -25.29 -5.05 14.16
CA ASP A 49 -25.51 -5.65 12.83
C ASP A 49 -24.84 -7.03 12.69
N GLN A 50 -23.87 -7.31 13.57
CA GLN A 50 -23.13 -8.58 13.63
C GLN A 50 -22.52 -9.01 12.29
N VAL A 51 -22.12 -8.02 11.48
CA VAL A 51 -21.52 -8.27 10.17
C VAL A 51 -20.05 -8.67 10.31
N ALA A 52 -19.59 -9.56 9.43
CA ALA A 52 -18.18 -9.91 9.33
C ALA A 52 -17.38 -8.76 8.71
N LEU A 53 -16.88 -7.85 9.54
CA LEU A 53 -16.13 -6.66 9.11
C LEU A 53 -14.99 -6.95 8.14
N THR A 54 -14.33 -8.10 8.26
CA THR A 54 -13.24 -8.52 7.35
C THR A 54 -13.68 -8.73 5.92
N ASN A 55 -14.98 -8.92 5.69
CA ASN A 55 -15.56 -9.17 4.38
C ASN A 55 -16.15 -7.91 3.77
N LEU A 56 -16.06 -6.76 4.47
CA LEU A 56 -16.64 -5.50 4.04
C LEU A 56 -15.53 -4.50 3.67
N ALA A 57 -15.43 -4.17 2.38
CA ALA A 57 -14.48 -3.17 1.89
C ALA A 57 -14.66 -1.80 2.58
N GLY A 58 -15.91 -1.38 2.83
CA GLY A 58 -16.19 -0.14 3.56
C GLY A 58 -15.71 -0.16 5.01
N ALA A 59 -15.78 -1.33 5.69
CA ALA A 59 -15.26 -1.47 7.04
C ALA A 59 -13.72 -1.43 7.06
N GLU A 60 -13.07 -1.98 6.04
CA GLU A 60 -11.62 -1.88 5.88
C GLU A 60 -11.17 -0.42 5.76
N VAL A 61 -11.84 0.39 4.94
CA VAL A 61 -11.57 1.82 4.80
C VAL A 61 -11.77 2.55 6.13
N ALA A 62 -12.87 2.29 6.84
CA ALA A 62 -13.13 2.91 8.15
C ALA A 62 -12.04 2.55 9.19
N VAL A 63 -11.60 1.30 9.21
CA VAL A 63 -10.50 0.82 10.07
C VAL A 63 -9.18 1.51 9.71
N LYS A 64 -8.81 1.57 8.44
CA LYS A 64 -7.59 2.23 7.97
C LYS A 64 -7.61 3.72 8.29
N ARG A 65 -8.74 4.40 8.08
CA ARG A 65 -8.90 5.83 8.41
C ARG A 65 -8.71 6.09 9.90
N ARG A 66 -9.28 5.24 10.76
CA ARG A 66 -9.08 5.30 12.21
C ARG A 66 -7.61 5.14 12.58
N MET A 67 -6.91 4.15 12.01
CA MET A 67 -5.48 3.95 12.24
C MET A 67 -4.63 5.13 11.76
N LEU A 68 -4.98 5.72 10.61
CA LEU A 68 -4.29 6.88 10.06
C LEU A 68 -4.40 8.09 11.00
N ILE A 69 -5.57 8.33 11.60
CA ILE A 69 -5.73 9.38 12.62
C ILE A 69 -4.79 9.13 13.81
N GLU A 70 -4.74 7.90 14.32
CA GLU A 70 -3.86 7.55 15.43
C GLU A 70 -2.38 7.78 15.08
N GLN A 71 -1.97 7.39 13.87
CA GLN A 71 -0.61 7.57 13.36
C GLN A 71 -0.26 9.04 13.14
N ALA A 72 -1.18 9.83 12.58
CA ALA A 72 -0.92 11.24 12.25
C ALA A 72 -0.62 12.08 13.49
N TYR A 73 -1.26 11.76 14.61
CA TYR A 73 -1.08 12.44 15.89
C TYR A 73 0.01 11.79 16.78
N GLN A 74 0.68 10.74 16.30
CA GLN A 74 1.68 10.03 17.09
C GLN A 74 2.92 10.92 17.34
N GLY A 75 3.21 11.19 18.61
CA GLY A 75 4.40 11.94 19.05
C GLY A 75 4.36 13.45 18.83
N ARG A 76 3.41 13.98 18.04
CA ARG A 76 3.19 15.42 17.82
C ARG A 76 1.70 15.74 17.74
N PRO A 77 1.00 15.88 18.89
CA PRO A 77 -0.44 16.08 18.91
C PRO A 77 -0.89 17.45 18.41
N ASP A 78 0.00 18.44 18.48
CA ASP A 78 -0.17 19.84 18.08
C ASP A 78 0.11 20.08 16.58
N ALA A 79 0.87 19.19 15.96
CA ALA A 79 1.26 19.28 14.55
C ALA A 79 1.16 17.90 13.86
N PRO A 80 -0.06 17.39 13.62
CA PRO A 80 -0.26 16.07 13.06
C PRO A 80 0.26 15.99 11.61
N ARG A 81 0.85 14.85 11.25
CA ARG A 81 1.41 14.61 9.91
C ARG A 81 0.62 13.56 9.16
N TRP A 82 0.23 13.89 7.94
CA TRP A 82 -0.58 13.00 7.08
C TRP A 82 0.20 12.47 5.87
N ASP A 83 1.53 12.67 5.88
CA ASP A 83 2.40 12.26 4.79
C ASP A 83 2.30 10.74 4.56
N GLY A 84 1.97 10.35 3.33
CA GLY A 84 1.82 8.94 2.95
C GLY A 84 0.50 8.30 3.39
N ALA A 85 -0.51 9.10 3.74
CA ALA A 85 -1.87 8.63 3.99
C ALA A 85 -2.42 7.75 2.85
N GLU A 86 -2.09 8.09 1.61
CA GLU A 86 -2.50 7.41 0.39
C GLU A 86 -2.05 5.95 0.39
N TYR A 87 -0.85 5.66 0.92
CA TYR A 87 -0.31 4.31 1.00
C TYR A 87 -1.07 3.44 2.01
N LEU A 88 -1.46 4.03 3.15
CA LEU A 88 -2.23 3.30 4.16
C LEU A 88 -3.69 3.10 3.72
N MET A 89 -4.28 4.12 3.11
CA MET A 89 -5.67 4.12 2.68
C MET A 89 -5.91 3.31 1.40
N GLY A 90 -4.88 3.14 0.56
CA GLY A 90 -4.92 2.29 -0.62
C GLY A 90 -5.56 2.94 -1.85
N TYR A 91 -5.87 4.23 -1.79
CA TYR A 91 -6.25 5.05 -2.94
C TYR A 91 -5.23 6.17 -3.10
N LYS A 92 -4.80 6.39 -4.34
CA LYS A 92 -4.00 7.54 -4.73
C LYS A 92 -4.90 8.43 -5.56
N ASP A 93 -5.25 9.59 -5.01
CA ASP A 93 -5.96 10.59 -5.79
C ASP A 93 -5.03 11.02 -6.93
N SER A 94 -5.48 10.82 -8.16
CA SER A 94 -4.79 11.39 -9.33
C SER A 94 -5.03 12.89 -9.30
N GLU A 95 -3.98 13.70 -9.48
CA GLU A 95 -4.11 15.17 -9.53
C GLU A 95 -5.12 15.62 -10.60
N ASP A 96 -5.24 14.85 -11.69
CA ASP A 96 -6.20 15.04 -12.77
C ASP A 96 -7.64 14.56 -12.48
N GLY A 97 -7.94 14.05 -11.28
CA GLY A 97 -9.27 13.54 -10.91
C GLY A 97 -9.66 12.20 -11.54
N ARG A 98 -8.71 11.47 -12.13
CA ARG A 98 -8.93 10.14 -12.70
C ARG A 98 -8.98 9.06 -11.61
N TYR A 99 -9.97 8.18 -11.69
CA TYR A 99 -10.07 6.99 -10.85
C TYR A 99 -9.52 5.78 -11.61
N ILE A 100 -8.26 5.43 -11.34
CA ILE A 100 -7.64 4.23 -11.89
C ILE A 100 -7.48 3.23 -10.75
N ASP A 101 -7.95 2.00 -10.97
CA ASP A 101 -7.78 0.91 -10.03
C ASP A 101 -6.28 0.64 -9.77
N PRO A 102 -5.78 0.78 -8.53
CA PRO A 102 -4.40 0.49 -8.20
C PRO A 102 -3.97 -0.94 -8.54
N GLU A 103 -4.88 -1.91 -8.48
CA GLU A 103 -4.56 -3.30 -8.85
C GLU A 103 -4.32 -3.44 -10.35
N ALA A 104 -5.09 -2.73 -11.18
CA ALA A 104 -4.87 -2.66 -12.62
C ALA A 104 -3.51 -2.04 -12.96
N VAL A 105 -3.12 -0.96 -12.27
CA VAL A 105 -1.79 -0.33 -12.43
C VAL A 105 -0.68 -1.28 -12.01
N LYS A 106 -0.84 -1.98 -10.88
CA LYS A 106 0.14 -2.95 -10.39
C LYS A 106 0.31 -4.13 -11.36
N TYR A 107 -0.80 -4.64 -11.90
CA TYR A 107 -0.78 -5.70 -12.91
C TYR A 107 -0.04 -5.24 -14.18
N GLN A 108 -0.37 -4.05 -14.68
CA GLN A 108 0.31 -3.45 -15.84
C GLN A 108 1.82 -3.28 -15.58
N ALA A 109 2.19 -2.76 -14.41
CA ALA A 109 3.59 -2.59 -14.02
C ALA A 109 4.33 -3.94 -13.94
N SER A 110 3.68 -5.01 -13.45
CA SER A 110 4.25 -6.36 -13.44
C SER A 110 4.54 -6.86 -14.85
N LYS A 111 3.59 -6.70 -15.79
CA LYS A 111 3.76 -7.12 -17.18
C LYS A 111 4.85 -6.35 -17.90
N LEU A 112 4.91 -5.03 -17.73
CA LEU A 112 5.99 -4.22 -18.28
C LEU A 112 7.36 -4.62 -17.72
N LYS A 113 7.42 -5.02 -16.43
CA LYS A 113 8.66 -5.51 -15.83
C LYS A 113 9.06 -6.86 -16.41
N GLU A 114 8.14 -7.80 -16.57
CA GLU A 114 8.37 -9.10 -17.22
C GLU A 114 8.92 -8.89 -18.65
N ASP A 115 8.27 -8.04 -19.46
CA ASP A 115 8.72 -7.72 -20.82
C ASP A 115 10.12 -7.09 -20.82
N SER A 116 10.41 -6.20 -19.85
CA SER A 116 11.73 -5.58 -19.71
C SER A 116 12.83 -6.59 -19.39
N GLN A 117 12.49 -7.66 -18.65
CA GLN A 117 13.42 -8.74 -18.33
C GLN A 117 13.66 -9.62 -19.55
N ILE A 118 12.60 -10.00 -20.26
CA ILE A 118 12.69 -10.78 -21.50
C ILE A 118 13.55 -10.04 -22.54
N MET A 119 13.36 -8.73 -22.70
CA MET A 119 14.17 -7.94 -23.64
C MET A 119 15.66 -7.89 -23.23
N LYS A 120 15.95 -7.76 -21.93
CA LYS A 120 17.33 -7.79 -21.42
C LYS A 120 17.99 -9.13 -21.68
N GLU A 121 17.31 -10.23 -21.35
CA GLU A 121 17.80 -11.59 -21.60
C GLU A 121 17.99 -11.86 -23.09
N SER A 122 17.05 -11.44 -23.94
CA SER A 122 17.20 -11.57 -25.39
C SER A 122 18.38 -10.77 -25.93
N ARG A 123 18.69 -9.61 -25.36
CA ARG A 123 19.87 -8.81 -25.76
C ARG A 123 21.16 -9.51 -25.35
N LEU A 124 21.25 -9.95 -24.09
CA LEU A 124 22.38 -10.71 -23.56
C LEU A 124 22.65 -11.96 -24.42
N LYS A 125 21.60 -12.72 -24.75
CA LYS A 125 21.72 -13.90 -25.61
C LYS A 125 22.28 -13.56 -27.00
N ARG A 126 21.82 -12.47 -27.63
CA ARG A 126 22.37 -12.03 -28.93
C ARG A 126 23.84 -11.62 -28.83
N GLU A 127 24.22 -10.94 -27.76
CA GLU A 127 25.61 -10.56 -27.50
C GLU A 127 26.50 -11.80 -27.28
N GLU A 128 26.02 -12.81 -26.54
CA GLU A 128 26.70 -14.09 -26.37
C GLU A 128 26.83 -14.89 -27.68
N ASP A 129 25.77 -14.94 -28.49
CA ASP A 129 25.77 -15.63 -29.78
C ASP A 129 26.72 -14.94 -30.78
N ALA A 130 26.79 -13.61 -30.76
CA ALA A 130 27.75 -12.83 -31.54
C ALA A 130 29.19 -13.04 -31.05
N ALA A 131 29.42 -13.11 -29.74
CA ALA A 131 30.73 -13.40 -29.17
C ALA A 131 31.22 -14.83 -29.49
N LYS A 132 30.31 -15.80 -29.61
CA LYS A 132 30.62 -17.18 -30.04
C LYS A 132 30.97 -17.27 -31.53
N GLN A 133 30.46 -16.36 -32.35
CA GLN A 133 30.84 -16.23 -33.76
C GLN A 133 32.13 -15.39 -33.90
N GLY A 134 33.26 -15.95 -33.43
CA GLY A 134 34.59 -15.37 -33.67
C GLY A 134 34.95 -15.29 -35.17
N PRO A 135 35.99 -14.51 -35.54
CA PRO A 135 36.26 -14.11 -36.92
C PRO A 135 36.46 -15.33 -37.82
N LYS A 136 35.61 -15.48 -38.85
CA LYS A 136 35.78 -16.49 -39.89
C LYS A 136 37.11 -16.24 -40.62
N GLY A 137 38.05 -17.15 -40.35
CA GLY A 137 39.32 -17.44 -41.01
C GLY A 137 39.78 -16.55 -42.16
N GLY A 138 40.95 -15.94 -41.96
CA GLY A 138 41.77 -15.42 -43.04
C GLY A 138 42.07 -16.50 -44.08
N ALA A 139 41.94 -16.13 -45.35
CA ALA A 139 42.24 -16.98 -46.49
C ALA A 139 43.72 -17.41 -46.49
N PRO A 140 44.05 -18.69 -46.76
CA PRO A 140 45.43 -19.08 -46.97
C PRO A 140 45.93 -18.53 -48.32
N ALA A 141 47.05 -17.82 -48.29
CA ALA A 141 47.78 -17.38 -49.48
C ALA A 141 48.23 -18.61 -50.29
N ALA A 142 47.87 -18.62 -51.57
CA ALA A 142 48.23 -19.67 -52.50
C ALA A 142 49.71 -19.52 -52.93
N GLU A 143 50.55 -20.45 -52.50
CA GLU A 143 51.83 -20.76 -53.16
C GLU A 143 51.59 -21.70 -54.35
N LYS A 144 52.12 -21.31 -55.51
CA LYS A 144 52.56 -22.09 -56.71
C LYS A 144 52.81 -21.05 -57.81
N LYS A 145 53.94 -20.95 -58.48
CA LYS A 145 54.97 -21.89 -58.93
C LYS A 145 56.25 -21.11 -59.24
#